data_AF-A0A3A9ARP0-F1
#
_entry.id   AF-A0A3A9ARP0-F1
#
_cell.length_a   1.000
_cell.length_b   1.000
_cell.length_c   1.000
_cell.angle_alpha   90.00
_cell.angle_beta   90.00
_cell.angle_gamma   90.00
#
_symmetry.space_group_name_H-M   'P 1'
#
loop_
_entity.id
_entity.type
_entity.pdbx_description
1 polymer ?
#
loop_
_entity_poly.entity_id
_entity_poly.type
_entity_poly.pdbx_seq_one_letter_code
_entity_poly.pdbx_strand_id
1 'polypeptide(L)'
;MRKGIKCSQLRTEKIFRKRIRKEMFYRFFCRGPVLLLGGITWFHIFSLCRYGRIKKNVPVLLVCFAVFLLLLLRFLLACRKYQKNSLPFTYKEFSIENEKLTVQINDYQREIPFSGLVYYRWNRERCFIADRSGGFFIIELEDTAKDSSPGFMNGGEGREFLKLKLSAAGAGKNCFLKTPILSGWIAISLLGTTLVIRSAVPYNGKLSWFLQEIKNTKRTELVHDNLFEDKLSGVLEDIEKKIEMPERLCLATGFSLHFRQDGTILSFDTMLKGFDEDGNYVGSYLISYNRNKSDDIRIDLHGITDGIYEEEKDFTMLVAGMEVAPVKETVGKWREEEYGILYYGWREFSSYEKNVVYLSEKREILEPADILWGKRSLSGYSISVYCPGKEDITPYRYLFLPKEDFDRMKNFTDFRYFIWD
;
A
#
# COMPACT_ATOMS: atom_id res chain seq x y z
N MET A 1 35.86 42.73 -13.26
CA MET A 1 36.17 41.73 -14.31
C MET A 1 36.48 40.31 -13.80
N ARG A 2 37.25 40.08 -12.71
CA ARG A 2 37.60 38.72 -12.23
C ARG A 2 36.42 37.81 -11.82
N LYS A 3 35.33 38.35 -11.25
CA LYS A 3 34.13 37.56 -10.89
C LYS A 3 33.38 36.98 -12.12
N GLY A 4 33.38 37.71 -13.24
CA GLY A 4 32.72 37.28 -14.49
C GLY A 4 33.42 36.10 -15.16
N ILE A 5 34.76 36.07 -15.14
CA ILE A 5 35.59 35.01 -15.74
C ILE A 5 35.51 33.72 -14.91
N LYS A 6 35.50 33.82 -13.57
CA LYS A 6 35.32 32.64 -12.69
C LYS A 6 33.92 32.04 -12.84
N CYS A 7 32.90 32.88 -13.04
CA CYS A 7 31.52 32.45 -13.27
C CYS A 7 31.33 31.76 -14.65
N SER A 8 31.97 32.27 -15.71
CA SER A 8 31.94 31.64 -17.03
C SER A 8 32.67 30.30 -17.06
N GLN A 9 33.85 30.18 -16.42
CA GLN A 9 34.57 28.90 -16.30
C GLN A 9 33.79 27.82 -15.52
N LEU A 10 33.19 28.19 -14.38
CA LEU A 10 32.34 27.29 -13.59
C LEU A 10 31.09 26.83 -14.36
N ARG A 11 30.53 27.69 -15.22
CA ARG A 11 29.39 27.35 -16.09
C ARG A 11 29.81 26.33 -17.16
N THR A 12 30.96 26.52 -17.80
CA THR A 12 31.51 25.60 -18.82
C THR A 12 31.81 24.22 -18.22
N GLU A 13 32.40 24.16 -17.02
CA GLU A 13 32.70 22.91 -16.34
C GLU A 13 31.44 22.13 -15.96
N LYS A 14 30.41 22.81 -15.42
CA LYS A 14 29.12 22.17 -15.12
C LYS A 14 28.45 21.59 -16.38
N ILE A 15 28.49 22.31 -17.49
CA ILE A 15 27.95 21.85 -18.78
C ILE A 15 28.70 20.61 -19.27
N PHE A 16 30.03 20.62 -19.20
CA PHE A 16 30.89 19.49 -19.59
C PHE A 16 30.60 18.24 -18.74
N ARG A 17 30.54 18.39 -17.41
CA ARG A 17 30.18 17.31 -16.48
C ARG A 17 28.78 16.74 -16.76
N LYS A 18 27.80 17.59 -17.11
CA LYS A 18 26.45 17.15 -17.50
C LYS A 18 26.46 16.35 -18.81
N ARG A 19 27.28 16.75 -19.79
CA ARG A 19 27.44 16.01 -21.06
C ARG A 19 28.04 14.63 -20.84
N ILE A 20 29.12 14.53 -20.04
CA ILE A 20 29.72 13.22 -19.67
C ILE A 20 28.66 12.31 -19.05
N ARG A 21 27.90 12.81 -18.07
CA ARG A 21 26.84 12.01 -17.42
C ARG A 21 25.80 11.52 -18.42
N LYS A 22 25.35 12.38 -19.35
CA LYS A 22 24.36 12.02 -20.38
C LYS A 22 24.88 10.92 -21.31
N GLU A 23 26.11 11.03 -21.79
CA GLU A 23 26.71 10.03 -22.69
C GLU A 23 26.99 8.70 -21.97
N MET A 24 27.46 8.76 -20.72
CA MET A 24 27.65 7.57 -19.89
C MET A 24 26.31 6.91 -19.55
N PHE A 25 25.26 7.68 -19.34
CA PHE A 25 23.91 7.18 -19.07
C PHE A 25 23.35 6.45 -20.30
N TYR A 26 23.49 7.05 -21.49
CA TYR A 26 23.13 6.40 -22.74
C TYR A 26 23.88 5.07 -22.93
N ARG A 27 25.21 5.08 -22.71
CA ARG A 27 26.04 3.86 -22.77
C ARG A 27 25.63 2.80 -21.76
N PHE A 28 25.14 3.19 -20.59
CA PHE A 28 24.69 2.30 -19.54
C PHE A 28 23.37 1.59 -19.93
N PHE A 29 22.36 2.33 -20.40
CA PHE A 29 21.05 1.78 -20.76
C PHE A 29 21.06 0.97 -22.06
N CYS A 30 21.96 1.29 -23.00
CA CYS A 30 22.10 0.57 -24.28
C CYS A 30 22.84 -0.78 -24.16
N ARG A 31 22.90 -1.39 -22.97
CA ARG A 31 23.48 -2.73 -22.76
C ARG A 31 22.36 -3.77 -22.72
N GLY A 32 22.45 -4.79 -23.58
CA GLY A 32 21.47 -5.88 -23.66
C GLY A 32 21.11 -6.54 -22.32
N PRO A 33 22.08 -6.89 -21.45
CA PRO A 33 21.78 -7.47 -20.14
C PRO A 33 20.93 -6.57 -19.22
N VAL A 34 21.07 -5.24 -19.35
CA VAL A 34 20.30 -4.27 -18.55
C VAL A 34 18.84 -4.29 -19.02
N LEU A 35 18.60 -4.37 -20.33
CA LEU A 35 17.25 -4.51 -20.90
C LEU A 35 16.57 -5.82 -20.44
N LEU A 36 17.30 -6.95 -20.47
CA LEU A 36 16.78 -8.23 -19.99
C LEU A 36 16.40 -8.17 -18.50
N LEU A 37 17.26 -7.56 -17.67
CA LEU A 37 16.96 -7.33 -16.26
C LEU A 37 15.71 -6.47 -16.06
N GLY A 38 15.53 -5.43 -16.88
CA GLY A 38 14.32 -4.60 -16.90
C GLY A 38 13.07 -5.41 -17.25
N GLY A 39 13.14 -6.27 -18.27
CA GLY A 39 12.04 -7.16 -18.66
C GLY A 39 11.65 -8.14 -17.55
N ILE A 40 12.63 -8.80 -16.92
CA ILE A 40 12.41 -9.70 -15.78
C ILE A 40 11.73 -8.94 -14.63
N THR A 41 12.22 -7.72 -14.33
CA THR A 41 11.66 -6.88 -13.27
C THR A 41 10.21 -6.53 -13.55
N TRP A 42 9.88 -6.06 -14.75
CA TRP A 42 8.50 -5.75 -15.13
C TRP A 42 7.58 -6.98 -15.10
N PHE A 43 8.06 -8.14 -15.55
CA PHE A 43 7.30 -9.39 -15.46
C PHE A 43 6.95 -9.77 -14.02
N HIS A 44 7.92 -9.70 -13.11
CA HIS A 44 7.70 -10.03 -11.70
C HIS A 44 6.86 -8.97 -10.97
N ILE A 45 7.00 -7.68 -11.31
CA ILE A 45 6.10 -6.62 -10.82
C ILE A 45 4.68 -6.90 -11.28
N PHE A 46 4.45 -7.08 -12.58
CA PHE A 46 3.12 -7.41 -13.11
C PHE A 46 2.53 -8.65 -12.45
N SER A 47 3.31 -9.72 -12.34
CA SER A 47 2.83 -10.94 -11.69
C SER A 47 2.50 -10.73 -10.22
N LEU A 48 3.23 -9.86 -9.51
CA LEU A 48 2.94 -9.53 -8.13
C LEU A 48 1.62 -8.77 -8.04
N CYS A 49 1.44 -7.75 -8.89
CA CYS A 49 0.22 -6.94 -8.93
C CYS A 49 -1.02 -7.74 -9.34
N ARG A 50 -0.91 -8.63 -10.33
CA ARG A 50 -2.06 -9.41 -10.82
C ARG A 50 -2.41 -10.56 -9.88
N TYR A 51 -1.42 -11.35 -9.46
CA TYR A 51 -1.66 -12.63 -8.78
C TYR A 51 -1.27 -12.66 -7.29
N GLY A 52 -0.56 -11.66 -6.77
CA GLY A 52 -0.16 -11.62 -5.36
C GLY A 52 0.81 -12.73 -4.94
N ARG A 53 1.63 -13.25 -5.86
CA ARG A 53 2.63 -14.30 -5.59
C ARG A 53 3.85 -13.75 -4.82
N ILE A 54 3.62 -13.25 -3.60
CA ILE A 54 4.61 -12.55 -2.76
C ILE A 54 5.86 -13.41 -2.56
N LYS A 55 5.70 -14.65 -2.08
CA LYS A 55 6.82 -15.57 -1.79
C LYS A 55 7.73 -15.85 -2.99
N LYS A 56 7.19 -15.84 -4.21
CA LYS A 56 7.94 -16.13 -5.44
C LYS A 56 8.54 -14.88 -6.06
N ASN A 57 7.79 -13.77 -6.10
CA ASN A 57 8.19 -12.58 -6.84
C ASN A 57 9.06 -11.63 -6.02
N VAL A 58 8.80 -11.49 -4.71
CA VAL A 58 9.54 -10.53 -3.87
C VAL A 58 11.04 -10.85 -3.80
N PRO A 59 11.49 -12.10 -3.58
CA PRO A 59 12.92 -12.41 -3.59
C PRO A 59 13.61 -12.08 -4.92
N VAL A 60 12.95 -12.37 -6.05
CA VAL A 60 13.49 -12.06 -7.38
C VAL A 60 13.59 -10.55 -7.59
N LEU A 61 12.58 -9.78 -7.18
CA LEU A 61 12.60 -8.32 -7.25
C LEU A 61 13.71 -7.72 -6.37
N LEU A 62 13.97 -8.29 -5.20
CA LEU A 62 15.09 -7.86 -4.34
C LEU A 62 16.44 -8.10 -5.01
N VAL A 63 16.64 -9.27 -5.64
CA VAL A 63 17.86 -9.54 -6.41
C VAL A 63 18.00 -8.56 -7.58
N CYS A 64 16.92 -8.34 -8.35
CA CYS A 64 16.92 -7.34 -9.42
C CYS A 64 17.30 -5.95 -8.91
N PHE A 65 16.72 -5.52 -7.79
CA PHE A 65 17.01 -4.23 -7.16
C PHE A 65 18.48 -4.13 -6.73
N ALA A 66 19.02 -5.17 -6.08
CA ALA A 66 20.44 -5.20 -5.68
C ALA A 66 21.37 -5.12 -6.90
N VAL A 67 21.06 -5.84 -7.98
CA VAL A 67 21.81 -5.77 -9.24
C VAL A 67 21.72 -4.36 -9.85
N PHE A 68 20.54 -3.74 -9.88
CA PHE A 68 20.39 -2.35 -10.34
C PHE A 68 21.20 -1.37 -9.48
N LEU A 69 21.25 -1.55 -8.15
CA LEU A 69 22.03 -0.71 -7.25
C LEU A 69 23.54 -0.86 -7.47
N LEU A 70 24.04 -2.08 -7.65
CA LEU A 70 25.44 -2.34 -8.00
C LEU A 70 25.80 -1.73 -9.36
N LEU A 71 24.89 -1.85 -10.34
CA LEU A 71 25.06 -1.25 -11.66
C LEU A 71 25.06 0.29 -11.59
N LEU A 72 24.17 0.89 -10.79
CA LEU A 72 24.11 2.32 -10.54
C LEU A 72 25.39 2.82 -9.87
N LEU A 73 25.91 2.10 -8.87
CA LEU A 73 27.16 2.43 -8.20
C LEU A 73 28.35 2.37 -9.17
N ARG A 74 28.43 1.31 -9.99
CA ARG A 74 29.43 1.22 -11.09
C ARG A 74 29.32 2.39 -12.07
N PHE A 75 28.11 2.81 -12.42
CA PHE A 75 27.87 3.97 -13.27
C PHE A 75 28.36 5.28 -12.62
N LEU A 76 28.06 5.49 -11.35
CA LEU A 76 28.51 6.67 -10.59
C LEU A 76 30.04 6.71 -10.46
N LEU A 77 30.68 5.57 -10.18
CA LEU A 77 32.14 5.46 -10.13
C LEU A 77 32.78 5.73 -11.49
N ALA A 78 32.21 5.19 -12.57
CA ALA A 78 32.67 5.49 -13.92
C ALA A 78 32.55 6.99 -14.22
N CYS A 79 31.41 7.61 -13.91
CA CYS A 79 31.23 9.05 -14.08
C CYS A 79 32.27 9.86 -13.30
N ARG A 80 32.56 9.49 -12.05
CA ARG A 80 33.61 10.15 -11.24
C ARG A 80 35.00 9.98 -11.86
N LYS A 81 35.35 8.77 -12.31
CA LYS A 81 36.62 8.50 -12.99
C LYS A 81 36.78 9.38 -14.24
N TYR A 82 35.76 9.41 -15.11
CA TYR A 82 35.79 10.22 -16.32
C TYR A 82 35.82 11.72 -16.02
N GLN A 83 35.09 12.19 -15.00
CA GLN A 83 35.11 13.61 -14.61
C GLN A 83 36.47 14.04 -14.02
N LYS A 84 37.18 13.15 -13.32
CA LYS A 84 38.50 13.45 -12.73
C LYS A 84 39.62 13.48 -13.78
N ASN A 85 39.57 12.59 -14.77
CA ASN A 85 40.66 12.38 -15.74
C ASN A 85 40.47 13.17 -17.05
N SER A 86 39.38 13.95 -17.17
CA SER A 86 39.04 14.70 -18.38
C SER A 86 39.12 16.20 -18.12
N LEU A 87 39.71 16.91 -19.08
CA LEU A 87 39.74 18.37 -19.08
C LEU A 87 38.44 18.92 -19.66
N PRO A 88 37.84 20.00 -19.10
CA PRO A 88 36.56 20.54 -19.52
C PRO A 88 36.66 21.40 -20.79
N PHE A 89 37.28 20.86 -21.84
CA PHE A 89 37.50 21.55 -23.11
C PHE A 89 36.85 20.79 -24.28
N THR A 90 36.44 21.57 -25.29
CA THR A 90 36.01 21.06 -26.59
C THR A 90 37.14 21.32 -27.57
N TYR A 91 37.59 20.28 -28.25
CA TYR A 91 38.70 20.33 -29.20
C TYR A 91 38.20 20.65 -30.60
N LYS A 92 38.97 21.42 -31.36
CA LYS A 92 38.61 21.88 -32.72
C LYS A 92 39.48 21.25 -33.81
N GLU A 93 40.72 20.90 -33.49
CA GLU A 93 41.69 20.36 -34.45
C GLU A 93 42.17 18.98 -34.01
N PHE A 94 42.38 18.08 -34.98
CA PHE A 94 42.93 16.75 -34.72
C PHE A 94 43.89 16.31 -35.85
N SER A 95 44.90 15.51 -35.52
CA SER A 95 45.77 14.85 -36.49
C SER A 95 45.82 13.35 -36.21
N ILE A 96 46.08 12.57 -37.25
CA ILE A 96 46.17 11.10 -37.16
C ILE A 96 47.49 10.68 -37.76
N GLU A 97 48.43 10.26 -36.91
CA GLU A 97 49.72 9.71 -37.31
C GLU A 97 49.95 8.39 -36.58
N ASN A 98 50.44 7.38 -37.30
CA ASN A 98 50.87 6.08 -36.73
C ASN A 98 49.87 5.44 -35.75
N GLU A 99 48.58 5.37 -36.13
CA GLU A 99 47.50 4.83 -35.28
C GLU A 99 47.37 5.51 -33.90
N LYS A 100 47.68 6.81 -33.85
CA LYS A 100 47.39 7.70 -32.73
C LYS A 100 46.53 8.87 -33.21
N LEU A 101 45.54 9.22 -32.42
CA LEU A 101 44.71 10.41 -32.57
C LEU A 101 45.31 11.50 -31.68
N THR A 102 45.91 12.51 -32.29
CA THR A 102 46.39 13.69 -31.56
C THR A 102 45.35 14.78 -31.64
N VAL A 103 44.93 15.29 -30.49
CA VAL A 103 43.90 16.34 -30.44
C VAL A 103 44.53 17.61 -29.87
N GLN A 104 44.29 18.76 -30.53
CA GLN A 104 44.93 20.04 -30.21
C GLN A 104 43.91 21.13 -29.84
N ILE A 105 44.27 21.91 -28.81
CA ILE A 105 43.66 23.21 -28.48
C ILE A 105 44.79 24.17 -28.12
N ASN A 106 44.98 25.23 -28.89
CA ASN A 106 46.07 26.20 -28.71
C ASN A 106 47.44 25.47 -28.64
N ASP A 107 48.26 25.71 -27.61
CA ASP A 107 49.57 25.06 -27.40
C ASP A 107 49.50 23.67 -26.74
N TYR A 108 48.30 23.17 -26.44
CA TYR A 108 48.12 21.87 -25.78
C TYR A 108 47.81 20.78 -26.80
N GLN A 109 48.72 19.83 -26.94
CA GLN A 109 48.56 18.62 -27.74
C GLN A 109 48.45 17.39 -26.84
N ARG A 110 47.52 16.48 -27.17
CA ARG A 110 47.40 15.20 -26.47
C ARG A 110 47.24 14.07 -27.46
N GLU A 111 48.15 13.10 -27.38
CA GLU A 111 48.11 11.86 -28.16
C GLU A 111 47.21 10.82 -27.50
N ILE A 112 46.37 10.17 -28.29
CA ILE A 112 45.46 9.11 -27.86
C ILE A 112 45.66 7.91 -28.80
N PRO A 113 46.22 6.78 -28.33
CA PRO A 113 46.36 5.59 -29.17
C PRO A 113 44.98 5.01 -29.50
N PHE A 114 44.73 4.63 -30.76
CA PHE A 114 43.44 4.05 -31.17
C PHE A 114 43.13 2.73 -30.43
N SER A 115 44.15 1.98 -30.00
CA SER A 115 44.02 0.76 -29.19
C SER A 115 43.48 1.00 -27.77
N GLY A 116 43.60 2.23 -27.25
CA GLY A 116 43.06 2.65 -25.96
C GLY A 116 41.59 3.05 -26.01
N LEU A 117 41.04 3.30 -27.21
CA LEU A 117 39.68 3.80 -27.38
C LEU A 117 38.63 2.76 -26.98
N VAL A 118 37.75 3.16 -26.06
CA VAL A 118 36.72 2.30 -25.48
C VAL A 118 35.32 2.67 -25.99
N TYR A 119 35.11 3.91 -26.40
CA TYR A 119 33.82 4.40 -26.88
C TYR A 119 34.01 5.61 -27.77
N TYR A 120 33.28 5.67 -28.87
CA TYR A 120 33.02 6.92 -29.57
C TYR A 120 31.56 7.04 -30.00
N ARG A 121 31.07 8.28 -30.12
CA ARG A 121 29.74 8.59 -30.64
C ARG A 121 29.77 9.87 -31.45
N TRP A 122 29.14 9.83 -32.61
CA TRP A 122 28.93 10.98 -33.46
C TRP A 122 27.55 11.61 -33.21
N ASN A 123 27.53 12.94 -33.14
CA ASN A 123 26.38 13.80 -33.35
C ASN A 123 26.65 14.69 -34.59
N ARG A 124 25.64 15.43 -35.09
CA ARG A 124 25.74 16.22 -36.34
C ARG A 124 27.10 16.92 -36.52
N GLU A 125 27.55 17.69 -35.53
CA GLU A 125 28.81 18.49 -35.59
C GLU A 125 29.88 18.05 -34.57
N ARG A 126 29.63 17.01 -33.76
CA ARG A 126 30.51 16.66 -32.63
C ARG A 126 30.80 15.18 -32.53
N CYS A 127 32.04 14.84 -32.19
CA CYS A 127 32.47 13.49 -31.83
C CYS A 127 32.79 13.42 -30.34
N PHE A 128 32.15 12.48 -29.63
CA PHE A 128 32.43 12.17 -28.23
C PHE A 128 33.29 10.93 -28.19
N ILE A 129 34.44 10.99 -27.51
CA ILE A 129 35.40 9.89 -27.44
C ILE A 129 35.75 9.61 -25.99
N ALA A 130 35.82 8.33 -25.60
CA ALA A 130 36.26 7.91 -24.29
C ALA A 130 37.34 6.83 -24.37
N ASP A 131 38.38 7.01 -23.54
CA ASP A 131 39.56 6.15 -23.46
C ASP A 131 39.47 5.20 -22.23
N ARG A 132 40.21 4.09 -22.28
CA ARG A 132 40.39 3.10 -21.20
C ARG A 132 41.04 3.72 -19.95
N SER A 133 41.90 4.72 -20.13
CA SER A 133 42.51 5.49 -19.04
C SER A 133 41.49 6.32 -18.22
N GLY A 134 40.27 6.50 -18.76
CA GLY A 134 39.24 7.34 -18.17
C GLY A 134 39.22 8.76 -18.73
N GLY A 135 39.95 9.07 -19.80
CA GLY A 135 39.77 10.33 -20.54
C GLY A 135 38.46 10.36 -21.33
N PHE A 136 37.78 11.50 -21.33
CA PHE A 136 36.61 11.81 -22.14
C PHE A 136 36.87 13.10 -22.91
N PHE A 137 36.65 13.05 -24.22
CA PHE A 137 37.01 14.10 -25.17
C PHE A 137 35.82 14.44 -26.04
N ILE A 138 35.66 15.72 -26.36
CA ILE A 138 34.62 16.23 -27.25
C ILE A 138 35.33 16.98 -28.37
N ILE A 139 35.23 16.47 -29.59
CA ILE A 139 35.75 17.13 -30.79
C ILE A 139 34.56 17.80 -31.49
N GLU A 140 34.64 19.09 -31.77
CA GLU A 140 33.64 19.86 -32.51
C GLU A 140 34.25 20.26 -33.86
N LEU A 141 33.60 19.81 -34.93
CA LEU A 141 34.04 20.01 -36.31
C LEU A 141 33.02 20.95 -36.95
N GLU A 142 33.39 22.22 -37.09
CA GLU A 142 32.58 23.24 -37.80
C GLU A 142 32.78 23.10 -39.31
N ASP A 143 31.71 23.22 -40.11
CA ASP A 143 31.76 23.03 -41.57
C ASP A 143 32.49 24.17 -42.30
N THR A 144 32.75 25.31 -41.65
CA THR A 144 33.47 26.44 -42.25
C THR A 144 34.97 26.24 -42.11
N ALA A 145 35.62 25.89 -43.23
CA ALA A 145 37.07 25.84 -43.35
C ALA A 145 37.69 27.17 -42.88
N LYS A 146 38.36 27.13 -41.73
CA LYS A 146 39.35 28.14 -41.33
C LYS A 146 40.71 27.46 -41.27
N ASP A 147 41.70 28.14 -41.80
CA ASP A 147 43.10 27.71 -41.93
C ASP A 147 43.52 26.83 -40.76
N SER A 148 43.74 25.55 -41.05
CA SER A 148 44.20 24.56 -40.09
C SER A 148 45.71 24.65 -39.91
N SER A 149 46.19 24.45 -38.68
CA SER A 149 47.62 24.29 -38.39
C SER A 149 48.24 23.21 -39.31
N PRO A 150 49.49 23.37 -39.80
CA PRO A 150 50.13 22.38 -40.67
C PRO A 150 50.12 20.98 -40.01
N GLY A 151 49.51 20.00 -40.67
CA GLY A 151 49.39 18.61 -40.19
C GLY A 151 48.13 18.29 -39.38
N PHE A 152 47.27 19.26 -39.08
CA PHE A 152 45.98 19.06 -38.40
C PHE A 152 44.80 19.22 -39.36
N MET A 153 43.78 18.36 -39.21
CA MET A 153 42.55 18.39 -40.00
C MET A 153 41.41 19.06 -39.22
N ASN A 154 40.57 19.80 -39.94
CA ASN A 154 39.30 20.37 -39.49
C ASN A 154 38.27 20.30 -40.64
N GLY A 155 37.00 20.61 -40.37
CA GLY A 155 35.95 20.68 -41.39
C GLY A 155 35.34 19.35 -41.81
N GLY A 156 34.52 19.40 -42.86
CA GLY A 156 33.74 18.27 -43.36
C GLY A 156 34.56 17.08 -43.88
N GLU A 157 35.70 17.34 -44.54
CA GLU A 157 36.60 16.27 -45.03
C GLU A 157 37.32 15.54 -43.89
N GLY A 158 37.85 16.29 -42.92
CA GLY A 158 38.44 15.72 -41.71
C GLY A 158 37.44 14.86 -40.93
N ARG A 159 36.17 15.27 -40.90
CA ARG A 159 35.10 14.48 -40.27
C ARG A 159 34.93 13.10 -40.91
N GLU A 160 34.86 13.00 -42.24
CA GLU A 160 34.72 11.71 -42.93
C GLU A 160 35.97 10.83 -42.76
N PHE A 161 37.16 11.44 -42.79
CA PHE A 161 38.41 10.73 -42.53
C PHE A 161 38.48 10.15 -41.10
N LEU A 162 38.10 10.95 -40.09
CA LEU A 162 38.05 10.50 -38.69
C LEU A 162 36.99 9.41 -38.49
N LYS A 163 35.82 9.51 -39.15
CA LYS A 163 34.79 8.46 -39.13
C LYS A 163 35.33 7.13 -39.66
N LEU A 164 36.04 7.16 -40.80
CA LEU A 164 36.59 5.98 -41.46
C LEU A 164 37.70 5.32 -40.64
N LYS A 165 38.57 6.12 -39.99
CA LYS A 165 39.61 5.59 -39.10
C LYS A 165 39.04 5.01 -37.80
N LEU A 166 38.04 5.65 -37.20
CA LEU A 166 37.37 5.14 -36.00
C LEU A 166 36.57 3.86 -36.27
N SER A 167 35.97 3.72 -37.46
CA SER A 167 35.28 2.49 -37.86
C SER A 167 36.25 1.33 -38.12
N ALA A 168 37.40 1.61 -38.75
CA ALA A 168 38.47 0.64 -38.99
C ALA A 168 39.16 0.16 -37.70
N ALA A 169 39.33 1.06 -36.72
CA ALA A 169 39.96 0.74 -35.42
C ALA A 169 39.16 -0.24 -34.53
N GLY A 170 37.97 -0.68 -34.97
CA GLY A 170 37.14 -1.62 -34.22
C GLY A 170 36.58 -1.08 -32.90
N ALA A 171 36.85 0.20 -32.56
CA ALA A 171 36.45 0.91 -31.34
C ALA A 171 34.93 1.17 -31.23
N GLY A 172 34.15 0.47 -32.05
CA GLY A 172 32.72 0.66 -32.23
C GLY A 172 32.03 -0.61 -32.71
N LYS A 173 32.24 -1.77 -32.05
CA LYS A 173 31.27 -2.86 -32.21
C LYS A 173 29.92 -2.40 -31.63
N ASN A 174 28.99 -2.11 -32.55
CA ASN A 174 27.55 -1.99 -32.42
C ASN A 174 26.99 -0.63 -31.97
N CYS A 175 27.03 0.36 -32.88
CA CYS A 175 26.09 1.50 -32.81
C CYS A 175 24.68 1.11 -33.27
N PHE A 176 24.56 0.15 -34.19
CA PHE A 176 23.28 -0.27 -34.81
C PHE A 176 22.29 -0.95 -33.83
N LEU A 177 22.78 -1.68 -32.83
CA LEU A 177 21.91 -2.31 -31.81
C LEU A 177 21.41 -1.35 -30.71
N LYS A 178 21.90 -0.10 -30.64
CA LYS A 178 21.56 0.79 -29.51
C LYS A 178 20.18 1.42 -29.63
N THR A 179 19.75 1.77 -30.84
CA THR A 179 18.40 2.28 -31.13
C THR A 179 17.32 1.23 -30.86
N PRO A 180 17.42 -0.06 -31.27
CA PRO A 180 16.42 -1.07 -30.92
C PRO A 180 16.43 -1.42 -29.42
N ILE A 181 17.57 -1.33 -28.73
CA ILE A 181 17.60 -1.54 -27.26
C ILE A 181 16.84 -0.40 -26.54
N LEU A 182 17.00 0.84 -26.99
CA LEU A 182 16.30 1.98 -26.39
C LEU A 182 14.80 1.94 -26.67
N SER A 183 14.39 1.58 -27.90
CA SER A 183 12.97 1.37 -28.19
C SER A 183 12.41 0.18 -27.40
N GLY A 184 13.19 -0.88 -27.21
CA GLY A 184 12.85 -2.00 -26.33
C GLY A 184 12.57 -1.56 -24.89
N TRP A 185 13.38 -0.66 -24.32
CA TRP A 185 13.13 -0.09 -23.00
C TRP A 185 11.80 0.67 -22.92
N ILE A 186 11.51 1.48 -23.94
CA ILE A 186 10.26 2.23 -24.03
C ILE A 186 9.07 1.26 -24.13
N ALA A 187 9.15 0.26 -25.01
CA ALA A 187 8.11 -0.74 -25.19
C ALA A 187 7.85 -1.57 -23.92
N ILE A 188 8.90 -2.11 -23.29
CA ILE A 188 8.77 -2.88 -22.05
C ILE A 188 8.18 -2.02 -20.94
N SER A 189 8.60 -0.76 -20.81
CA SER A 189 8.10 0.14 -19.78
C SER A 189 6.64 0.53 -20.01
N LEU A 190 6.25 0.82 -21.26
CA LEU A 190 4.85 1.08 -21.61
C LEU A 190 3.99 -0.14 -21.33
N LEU A 191 4.36 -1.31 -21.85
CA LEU A 191 3.63 -2.56 -21.64
C LEU A 191 3.52 -2.91 -20.15
N GLY A 192 4.63 -2.85 -19.42
CA GLY A 192 4.67 -3.15 -17.99
C GLY A 192 3.79 -2.19 -17.19
N THR A 193 3.86 -0.89 -17.48
CA THR A 193 3.06 0.14 -16.81
C THR A 193 1.57 -0.08 -17.09
N THR A 194 1.18 -0.30 -18.34
CA THR A 194 -0.22 -0.58 -18.71
C THR A 194 -0.76 -1.82 -17.99
N LEU A 195 0.02 -2.89 -17.89
CA LEU A 195 -0.37 -4.12 -17.21
C LEU A 195 -0.53 -3.93 -15.68
N VAL A 196 0.35 -3.13 -15.07
CA VAL A 196 0.26 -2.79 -13.64
C VAL A 196 -0.96 -1.91 -13.37
N ILE A 197 -1.18 -0.87 -14.18
CA ILE A 197 -2.36 0.01 -14.07
C ILE A 197 -3.64 -0.82 -14.21
N ARG A 198 -3.71 -1.72 -15.20
CA ARG A 198 -4.85 -2.61 -15.36
C ARG A 198 -5.09 -3.50 -14.14
N SER A 199 -4.03 -3.91 -13.43
CA SER A 199 -4.13 -4.70 -12.20
C SER A 199 -4.56 -3.88 -10.98
N ALA A 200 -4.45 -2.56 -11.05
CA ALA A 200 -4.90 -1.62 -10.01
C ALA A 200 -6.39 -1.24 -10.16
N VAL A 201 -6.96 -1.36 -11.37
CA VAL A 201 -8.40 -1.15 -11.62
C VAL A 201 -9.21 -2.12 -10.72
N PRO A 202 -10.34 -1.67 -10.12
CA PRO A 202 -11.18 -2.52 -9.28
C PRO A 202 -11.46 -3.90 -9.89
N TYR A 203 -11.41 -4.93 -9.04
CA TYR A 203 -11.66 -6.34 -9.39
C TYR A 203 -10.72 -6.96 -10.45
N ASN A 204 -9.62 -6.29 -10.82
CA ASN A 204 -8.69 -6.76 -11.85
C ASN A 204 -7.37 -7.32 -11.31
N GLY A 205 -7.16 -7.45 -10.01
CA GLY A 205 -5.96 -8.11 -9.50
C GLY A 205 -5.79 -7.99 -8.01
N LYS A 206 -4.74 -8.63 -7.49
CA LYS A 206 -4.39 -8.50 -6.07
C LYS A 206 -3.99 -7.07 -5.68
N LEU A 207 -3.43 -6.30 -6.62
CA LEU A 207 -3.13 -4.88 -6.40
C LEU A 207 -4.41 -4.06 -6.16
N SER A 208 -5.49 -4.28 -6.91
CA SER A 208 -6.74 -3.55 -6.68
C SER A 208 -7.31 -3.82 -5.30
N TRP A 209 -7.29 -5.08 -4.86
CA TRP A 209 -7.72 -5.47 -3.51
C TRP A 209 -6.85 -4.83 -2.42
N PHE A 210 -5.53 -4.83 -2.62
CA PHE A 210 -4.60 -4.19 -1.69
C PHE A 210 -4.81 -2.66 -1.60
N LEU A 211 -5.02 -1.99 -2.73
CA LEU A 211 -5.34 -0.56 -2.76
C LEU A 211 -6.69 -0.26 -2.08
N GLN A 212 -7.67 -1.13 -2.29
CA GLN A 212 -8.98 -1.01 -1.65
C GLN A 212 -8.90 -1.21 -0.14
N GLU A 213 -8.15 -2.20 0.33
CA GLU A 213 -7.90 -2.44 1.76
C GLU A 213 -7.19 -1.24 2.40
N ILE A 214 -6.14 -0.68 1.76
CA ILE A 214 -5.47 0.52 2.27
C ILE A 214 -6.42 1.71 2.39
N LYS A 215 -7.31 1.88 1.41
CA LYS A 215 -8.23 3.01 1.38
C LYS A 215 -9.35 2.88 2.41
N ASN A 216 -9.94 1.69 2.52
CA ASN A 216 -11.21 1.48 3.19
C ASN A 216 -11.09 0.73 4.53
N THR A 217 -9.94 0.14 4.86
CA THR A 217 -9.76 -0.61 6.11
C THR A 217 -8.97 0.20 7.11
N LYS A 218 -9.49 0.31 8.33
CA LYS A 218 -8.80 0.87 9.50
C LYS A 218 -8.48 -0.24 10.49
N ARG A 219 -7.41 -0.02 11.27
CA ARG A 219 -6.94 -0.94 12.31
C ARG A 219 -6.60 -0.14 13.55
N THR A 220 -7.01 -0.66 14.70
CA THR A 220 -6.75 -0.08 16.03
C THR A 220 -6.50 -1.22 17.01
N GLU A 221 -5.65 -0.99 18.01
CA GLU A 221 -5.36 -1.98 19.06
C GLU A 221 -6.56 -2.09 20.01
N LEU A 222 -6.86 -3.30 20.47
CA LEU A 222 -7.86 -3.54 21.53
C LEU A 222 -7.16 -3.39 22.89
N VAL A 223 -7.35 -2.24 23.54
CA VAL A 223 -6.80 -1.92 24.87
C VAL A 223 -7.76 -2.41 25.96
N HIS A 224 -9.05 -2.20 25.75
CA HIS A 224 -10.14 -2.63 26.62
C HIS A 224 -10.56 -4.06 26.25
N ASP A 225 -9.74 -5.03 26.64
CA ASP A 225 -9.89 -6.43 26.24
C ASP A 225 -10.72 -7.28 27.20
N ASN A 226 -11.26 -6.70 28.28
CA ASN A 226 -12.04 -7.44 29.27
C ASN A 226 -13.52 -7.01 29.30
N LEU A 227 -14.41 -7.94 28.97
CA LEU A 227 -15.85 -7.70 28.92
C LEU A 227 -16.46 -7.36 30.29
N PHE A 228 -15.90 -7.86 31.39
CA PHE A 228 -16.45 -7.63 32.72
C PHE A 228 -16.03 -6.29 33.32
N GLU A 229 -14.78 -5.90 33.06
CA GLU A 229 -14.16 -4.68 33.58
C GLU A 229 -14.44 -3.49 32.66
N ASP A 230 -14.15 -3.63 31.37
CA ASP A 230 -14.20 -2.52 30.39
C ASP A 230 -15.52 -2.44 29.61
N LYS A 231 -16.33 -3.50 29.65
CA LYS A 231 -17.62 -3.60 28.95
C LYS A 231 -17.49 -3.47 27.43
N LEU A 232 -18.63 -3.37 26.73
CA LEU A 232 -18.63 -3.07 25.29
C LEU A 232 -18.31 -1.59 25.02
N SER A 233 -18.60 -0.70 25.96
CA SER A 233 -18.29 0.73 25.85
C SER A 233 -16.78 0.96 25.68
N GLY A 234 -15.92 0.31 26.46
CA GLY A 234 -14.47 0.40 26.29
C GLY A 234 -13.97 -0.07 24.91
N VAL A 235 -14.61 -1.10 24.34
CA VAL A 235 -14.30 -1.57 22.98
C VAL A 235 -14.68 -0.52 21.92
N LEU A 236 -15.82 0.16 22.11
CA LEU A 236 -16.24 1.25 21.22
C LEU A 236 -15.31 2.46 21.31
N GLU A 237 -14.85 2.81 22.52
CA GLU A 237 -13.85 3.88 22.71
C GLU A 237 -12.55 3.59 21.94
N ASP A 238 -12.09 2.33 21.92
CA ASP A 238 -10.91 1.93 21.16
C ASP A 238 -11.09 2.07 19.64
N ILE A 239 -12.30 1.82 19.16
CA ILE A 239 -12.69 1.99 17.75
C ILE A 239 -12.74 3.47 17.38
N GLU A 240 -13.32 4.30 18.26
CA GLU A 240 -13.51 5.74 18.06
C GLU A 240 -12.18 6.52 17.96
N LYS A 241 -11.09 5.99 18.52
CA LYS A 241 -9.73 6.53 18.32
C LYS A 241 -9.31 6.62 16.85
N LYS A 242 -9.91 5.82 15.95
CA LYS A 242 -9.56 5.80 14.52
C LYS A 242 -10.68 6.25 13.60
N ILE A 243 -11.93 6.09 13.99
CA ILE A 243 -13.09 6.44 13.17
C ILE A 243 -14.13 7.14 14.03
N GLU A 244 -14.65 8.28 13.57
CA GLU A 244 -15.81 8.89 14.19
C GLU A 244 -17.06 8.10 13.76
N MET A 245 -17.64 7.34 14.69
CA MET A 245 -18.89 6.61 14.44
C MET A 245 -20.10 7.51 14.73
N PRO A 246 -21.17 7.45 13.92
CA PRO A 246 -22.42 8.14 14.24
C PRO A 246 -23.05 7.57 15.52
N GLU A 247 -23.78 8.40 16.25
CA GLU A 247 -24.47 7.98 17.48
C GLU A 247 -25.54 6.90 17.22
N ARG A 248 -26.23 6.99 16.07
CA ARG A 248 -27.25 6.02 15.67
C ARG A 248 -26.64 4.90 14.83
N LEU A 249 -26.61 3.70 15.39
CA LEU A 249 -26.07 2.50 14.75
C LEU A 249 -27.13 1.40 14.71
N CYS A 250 -27.39 0.83 13.54
CA CYS A 250 -28.19 -0.39 13.40
C CYS A 250 -27.34 -1.57 12.95
N LEU A 251 -27.69 -2.77 13.41
CA LEU A 251 -27.18 -4.01 12.85
C LEU A 251 -27.61 -4.17 11.39
N ALA A 252 -26.68 -4.55 10.53
CA ALA A 252 -26.99 -5.09 9.21
C ALA A 252 -27.22 -6.60 9.23
N THR A 253 -26.56 -7.32 10.16
CA THR A 253 -26.63 -8.77 10.28
C THR A 253 -26.88 -9.18 11.74
N GLY A 254 -25.82 -9.32 12.53
CA GLY A 254 -25.85 -9.61 13.95
C GLY A 254 -24.52 -9.25 14.58
N PHE A 255 -24.47 -9.35 15.90
CA PHE A 255 -23.26 -9.21 16.69
C PHE A 255 -22.96 -10.55 17.37
N SER A 256 -21.74 -11.03 17.20
CA SER A 256 -21.22 -12.23 17.85
C SER A 256 -19.94 -11.87 18.59
N LEU A 257 -19.80 -12.31 19.83
CA LEU A 257 -18.60 -12.13 20.65
C LEU A 257 -18.30 -13.40 21.42
N HIS A 258 -17.03 -13.79 21.47
CA HIS A 258 -16.53 -14.93 22.24
C HIS A 258 -15.53 -14.41 23.28
N PHE A 259 -15.58 -14.96 24.49
CA PHE A 259 -14.77 -14.53 25.62
C PHE A 259 -14.47 -15.70 26.57
N ARG A 260 -13.42 -15.53 27.38
CA ARG A 260 -12.99 -16.49 28.39
C ARG A 260 -13.76 -16.34 29.71
N GLN A 261 -13.58 -17.31 30.59
CA GLN A 261 -14.14 -17.29 31.95
C GLN A 261 -13.75 -16.05 32.78
N ASP A 262 -12.59 -15.47 32.55
CA ASP A 262 -12.10 -14.24 33.21
C ASP A 262 -12.65 -12.95 32.58
N GLY A 263 -13.42 -13.04 31.50
CA GLY A 263 -13.99 -11.91 30.76
C GLY A 263 -13.15 -11.48 29.58
N THR A 264 -11.96 -12.05 29.38
CA THR A 264 -11.09 -11.62 28.28
C THR A 264 -11.68 -11.97 26.92
N ILE A 265 -11.79 -10.98 26.05
CA ILE A 265 -12.35 -11.07 24.71
C ILE A 265 -11.40 -11.88 23.80
N LEU A 266 -11.96 -12.89 23.13
CA LEU A 266 -11.24 -13.74 22.19
C LEU A 266 -11.46 -13.30 20.74
N SER A 267 -12.71 -13.01 20.40
CA SER A 267 -13.11 -12.52 19.09
C SER A 267 -14.46 -11.86 19.13
N PHE A 268 -14.71 -10.93 18.22
CA PHE A 268 -16.05 -10.46 17.94
C PHE A 268 -16.18 -10.07 16.48
N ASP A 269 -17.40 -10.09 15.97
CA ASP A 269 -17.74 -9.63 14.63
C ASP A 269 -19.13 -8.99 14.60
N THR A 270 -19.24 -7.89 13.87
CA THR A 270 -20.51 -7.23 13.60
C THR A 270 -20.42 -6.39 12.32
N MET A 271 -21.57 -6.25 11.65
CA MET A 271 -21.73 -5.30 10.55
C MET A 271 -22.77 -4.26 10.95
N LEU A 272 -22.34 -3.00 11.03
CA LEU A 272 -23.17 -1.87 11.45
C LEU A 272 -23.45 -0.92 10.29
N LYS A 273 -24.62 -0.28 10.34
CA LYS A 273 -25.01 0.87 9.52
C LYS A 273 -25.12 2.08 10.45
N GLY A 274 -24.45 3.17 10.11
CA GLY A 274 -24.53 4.44 10.83
C GLY A 274 -25.50 5.40 10.16
N PHE A 275 -26.23 6.14 10.99
CA PHE A 275 -27.23 7.12 10.59
C PHE A 275 -27.00 8.46 11.30
N ASP A 276 -27.41 9.55 10.66
CA ASP A 276 -27.40 10.87 11.28
C ASP A 276 -28.62 11.08 12.20
N GLU A 277 -28.71 12.25 12.84
CA GLU A 277 -29.83 12.63 13.71
C GLU A 277 -31.18 12.65 12.99
N ASP A 278 -31.18 12.90 11.68
CA ASP A 278 -32.36 12.91 10.82
C ASP A 278 -32.76 11.50 10.34
N GLY A 279 -31.95 10.47 10.63
CA GLY A 279 -32.18 9.08 10.23
C GLY A 279 -31.71 8.75 8.81
N ASN A 280 -30.92 9.60 8.17
CA ASN A 280 -30.32 9.33 6.88
C ASN A 280 -29.07 8.45 7.03
N TYR A 281 -28.86 7.58 6.04
CA TYR A 281 -27.70 6.70 5.99
C TYR A 281 -26.40 7.48 5.77
N VAL A 282 -25.42 7.28 6.67
CA VAL A 282 -24.10 7.93 6.63
C VAL A 282 -23.02 6.98 6.16
N GLY A 283 -23.05 5.72 6.60
CA GLY A 283 -21.99 4.78 6.29
C GLY A 283 -22.18 3.40 6.91
N SER A 284 -21.25 2.51 6.64
CA SER A 284 -21.26 1.15 7.18
C SER A 284 -19.88 0.70 7.62
N TYR A 285 -19.88 -0.15 8.65
CA TYR A 285 -18.72 -0.53 9.43
C TYR A 285 -18.76 -2.03 9.66
N LEU A 286 -17.88 -2.79 9.00
CA LEU A 286 -17.63 -4.18 9.33
C LEU A 286 -16.51 -4.23 10.36
N ILE A 287 -16.88 -4.51 11.61
CA ILE A 287 -15.96 -4.48 12.74
C ILE A 287 -15.70 -5.93 13.13
N SER A 288 -14.42 -6.30 13.20
CA SER A 288 -14.02 -7.65 13.57
C SER A 288 -12.72 -7.67 14.35
N TYR A 289 -12.63 -8.58 15.31
CA TYR A 289 -11.44 -8.86 16.10
C TYR A 289 -11.29 -10.37 16.27
N ASN A 290 -10.06 -10.86 16.21
CA ASN A 290 -9.76 -12.25 16.52
C ASN A 290 -8.32 -12.36 17.02
N ARG A 291 -8.18 -12.65 18.31
CA ARG A 291 -6.90 -12.75 19.01
C ARG A 291 -5.93 -13.76 18.38
N ASN A 292 -6.44 -14.83 17.76
CA ASN A 292 -5.58 -15.82 17.09
C ASN A 292 -5.01 -15.33 15.74
N LYS A 293 -5.54 -14.24 15.20
CA LYS A 293 -5.15 -13.68 13.89
C LYS A 293 -4.38 -12.36 14.01
N SER A 294 -4.77 -11.48 14.94
CA SER A 294 -4.20 -10.14 15.11
C SER A 294 -4.57 -9.57 16.48
N ASP A 295 -3.71 -8.72 17.04
CA ASP A 295 -4.00 -7.94 18.25
C ASP A 295 -4.86 -6.69 17.94
N ASP A 296 -5.03 -6.36 16.66
CA ASP A 296 -5.80 -5.21 16.18
C ASP A 296 -7.26 -5.58 15.87
N ILE A 297 -8.18 -4.69 16.24
CA ILE A 297 -9.53 -4.60 15.70
C ILE A 297 -9.43 -4.12 14.25
N ARG A 298 -10.05 -4.86 13.34
CA ARG A 298 -10.17 -4.52 11.91
C ARG A 298 -11.54 -3.91 11.66
N ILE A 299 -11.55 -2.76 10.99
CA ILE A 299 -12.75 -2.01 10.63
C ILE A 299 -12.74 -1.82 9.11
N ASP A 300 -13.60 -2.50 8.36
CA ASP A 300 -13.78 -2.26 6.93
C ASP A 300 -14.94 -1.30 6.69
N LEU A 301 -14.68 -0.20 5.99
CA LEU A 301 -15.64 0.86 5.69
C LEU A 301 -16.33 0.63 4.35
N HIS A 302 -17.57 1.15 4.24
CA HIS A 302 -18.33 1.24 2.98
C HIS A 302 -18.68 -0.12 2.36
N GLY A 303 -19.03 -1.11 3.18
CA GLY A 303 -19.49 -2.41 2.70
C GLY A 303 -20.94 -2.39 2.17
N ILE A 304 -21.77 -1.52 2.73
CA ILE A 304 -23.17 -1.28 2.34
C ILE A 304 -23.28 0.12 1.76
N THR A 305 -24.17 0.31 0.78
CA THR A 305 -24.34 1.59 0.06
C THR A 305 -25.57 2.38 0.47
N ASP A 306 -26.53 1.74 1.14
CA ASP A 306 -27.81 2.32 1.54
C ASP A 306 -28.42 1.60 2.76
N GLY A 307 -29.39 2.23 3.40
CA GLY A 307 -30.09 1.64 4.54
C GLY A 307 -31.21 2.53 5.06
N ILE A 308 -32.16 1.89 5.73
CA ILE A 308 -33.19 2.55 6.51
C ILE A 308 -32.90 2.21 7.97
N TYR A 309 -33.13 3.18 8.86
CA TYR A 309 -33.01 2.95 10.30
C TYR A 309 -34.09 1.95 10.75
N GLU A 310 -33.67 0.85 11.35
CA GLU A 310 -34.55 -0.19 11.89
C GLU A 310 -34.39 -0.19 13.42
N GLU A 311 -35.38 0.33 14.15
CA GLU A 311 -35.35 0.43 15.61
C GLU A 311 -35.15 -0.95 16.26
N GLU A 312 -35.81 -1.99 15.73
CA GLU A 312 -35.63 -3.38 16.16
C GLU A 312 -34.17 -3.87 16.07
N LYS A 313 -33.31 -3.20 15.29
CA LYS A 313 -31.90 -3.55 15.10
C LYS A 313 -30.95 -2.53 15.71
N ASP A 314 -31.45 -1.62 16.55
CA ASP A 314 -30.64 -0.63 17.22
C ASP A 314 -29.52 -1.30 18.04
N PHE A 315 -28.28 -0.95 17.70
CA PHE A 315 -27.09 -1.48 18.35
C PHE A 315 -26.85 -0.84 19.71
N THR A 316 -27.34 0.39 19.94
CA THR A 316 -27.21 1.06 21.23
C THR A 316 -27.93 0.28 22.36
N MET A 317 -28.99 -0.44 22.02
CA MET A 317 -29.71 -1.33 22.95
C MET A 317 -28.87 -2.51 23.43
N LEU A 318 -27.99 -3.05 22.57
CA LEU A 318 -27.01 -4.05 23.00
C LEU A 318 -25.99 -3.44 23.96
N VAL A 319 -25.45 -2.26 23.63
CA VAL A 319 -24.46 -1.57 24.48
C VAL A 319 -25.07 -1.32 25.86
N ALA A 320 -26.24 -0.68 25.91
CA ALA A 320 -26.96 -0.39 27.16
C ALA A 320 -27.31 -1.66 27.95
N GLY A 321 -27.81 -2.71 27.28
CA GLY A 321 -28.14 -3.97 27.94
C GLY A 321 -26.91 -4.67 28.51
N MET A 322 -25.76 -4.59 27.84
CA MET A 322 -24.50 -5.20 28.29
C MET A 322 -23.84 -4.47 29.47
N GLU A 323 -24.16 -3.20 29.70
CA GLU A 323 -23.73 -2.46 30.90
C GLU A 323 -24.34 -3.07 32.18
N VAL A 324 -25.59 -3.52 32.09
CA VAL A 324 -26.37 -3.98 33.25
C VAL A 324 -26.51 -5.50 33.34
N ALA A 325 -26.34 -6.22 32.23
CA ALA A 325 -26.49 -7.66 32.19
C ALA A 325 -25.51 -8.38 33.14
N PRO A 326 -25.99 -9.26 34.04
CA PRO A 326 -25.15 -10.02 34.96
C PRO A 326 -24.48 -11.22 34.26
N VAL A 327 -23.71 -10.94 33.20
CA VAL A 327 -23.08 -11.96 32.35
C VAL A 327 -22.09 -12.80 33.16
N LYS A 328 -21.28 -12.17 34.02
CA LYS A 328 -20.29 -12.83 34.87
C LYS A 328 -20.95 -13.85 35.81
N GLU A 329 -22.06 -13.46 36.43
CA GLU A 329 -22.83 -14.34 37.32
C GLU A 329 -23.48 -15.51 36.56
N THR A 330 -23.91 -15.28 35.32
CA THR A 330 -24.52 -16.32 34.47
C THR A 330 -23.52 -17.37 34.02
N VAL A 331 -22.40 -16.94 33.44
CA VAL A 331 -21.38 -17.89 32.94
C VAL A 331 -20.71 -18.66 34.08
N GLY A 332 -20.62 -18.05 35.27
CA GLY A 332 -20.11 -18.70 36.49
C GLY A 332 -20.88 -19.96 36.90
N LYS A 333 -22.11 -20.14 36.41
CA LYS A 333 -22.93 -21.35 36.67
C LYS A 333 -22.49 -22.56 35.83
N TRP A 334 -21.89 -22.34 34.67
CA TRP A 334 -21.64 -23.40 33.68
C TRP A 334 -20.26 -24.03 33.77
N ARG A 335 -19.26 -23.37 34.40
CA ARG A 335 -17.88 -23.86 34.57
C ARG A 335 -17.23 -24.34 33.25
N GLU A 336 -17.44 -23.60 32.17
CA GLU A 336 -16.83 -23.84 30.86
C GLU A 336 -15.64 -22.89 30.63
N GLU A 337 -14.79 -23.20 29.64
CA GLU A 337 -13.60 -22.41 29.33
C GLU A 337 -13.89 -21.19 28.45
N GLU A 338 -14.89 -21.31 27.57
CA GLU A 338 -15.27 -20.33 26.56
C GLU A 338 -16.77 -20.07 26.58
N TYR A 339 -17.13 -18.80 26.43
CA TYR A 339 -18.51 -18.32 26.40
C TYR A 339 -18.72 -17.41 25.20
N GLY A 340 -19.98 -17.31 24.78
CA GLY A 340 -20.38 -16.49 23.65
C GLY A 340 -21.54 -15.56 24.00
N ILE A 341 -21.58 -14.41 23.34
CA ILE A 341 -22.72 -13.50 23.26
C ILE A 341 -23.18 -13.41 21.83
N LEU A 342 -24.49 -13.52 21.62
CA LEU A 342 -25.14 -13.38 20.34
C LEU A 342 -26.30 -12.39 20.43
N TYR A 343 -26.32 -11.45 19.49
CA TYR A 343 -27.33 -10.40 19.43
C TYR A 343 -27.78 -10.15 17.99
N TYR A 344 -29.09 -10.13 17.78
CA TYR A 344 -29.73 -9.88 16.47
C TYR A 344 -30.74 -8.72 16.53
N GLY A 345 -30.77 -7.96 17.62
CA GLY A 345 -31.81 -6.97 17.86
C GLY A 345 -33.01 -7.54 18.64
N TRP A 346 -34.19 -7.00 18.31
CA TRP A 346 -35.47 -7.42 18.82
C TRP A 346 -35.80 -8.84 18.37
N ARG A 347 -36.18 -9.69 19.32
CA ARG A 347 -36.52 -11.09 19.06
C ARG A 347 -37.74 -11.48 19.88
N GLU A 348 -38.45 -12.47 19.35
CA GLU A 348 -39.59 -13.10 20.00
C GLU A 348 -39.25 -14.57 20.30
N PHE A 349 -39.58 -15.00 21.51
CA PHE A 349 -39.39 -16.35 22.03
C PHE A 349 -40.70 -16.90 22.55
N SER A 350 -40.82 -18.23 22.60
CA SER A 350 -41.99 -18.83 23.23
C SER A 350 -41.95 -18.65 24.75
N SER A 351 -43.10 -18.46 25.37
CA SER A 351 -43.24 -18.43 26.84
C SER A 351 -42.77 -19.70 27.55
N TYR A 352 -42.58 -20.81 26.82
CA TYR A 352 -42.11 -22.08 27.34
C TYR A 352 -40.59 -22.26 27.23
N GLU A 353 -39.88 -21.32 26.61
CA GLU A 353 -38.43 -21.38 26.53
C GLU A 353 -37.80 -21.15 27.91
N LYS A 354 -36.85 -22.02 28.26
CA LYS A 354 -36.10 -21.90 29.51
C LYS A 354 -35.06 -20.78 29.40
N ASN A 355 -34.72 -20.18 30.55
CA ASN A 355 -33.66 -19.18 30.70
C ASN A 355 -33.87 -17.91 29.85
N VAL A 356 -35.12 -17.51 29.60
CA VAL A 356 -35.45 -16.24 28.94
C VAL A 356 -36.01 -15.31 30.01
N VAL A 357 -35.37 -14.17 30.25
CA VAL A 357 -35.77 -13.23 31.31
C VAL A 357 -35.80 -11.81 30.78
N TYR A 358 -36.62 -10.94 31.37
CA TYR A 358 -36.58 -9.52 31.08
C TYR A 358 -35.51 -8.82 31.92
N LEU A 359 -34.86 -7.83 31.32
CA LEU A 359 -33.81 -7.02 31.95
C LEU A 359 -34.09 -5.54 31.75
N SER A 360 -34.09 -4.76 32.83
CA SER A 360 -34.23 -3.30 32.77
C SER A 360 -32.89 -2.59 32.82
N GLU A 361 -32.90 -1.30 32.44
CA GLU A 361 -31.80 -0.36 32.63
C GLU A 361 -31.33 -0.23 34.09
N LYS A 362 -32.16 -0.59 35.07
CA LYS A 362 -31.79 -0.55 36.50
C LYS A 362 -31.31 -1.90 37.02
N ARG A 363 -31.00 -2.85 36.13
CA ARG A 363 -30.64 -4.24 36.47
C ARG A 363 -31.76 -4.96 37.24
N GLU A 364 -33.01 -4.56 37.03
CA GLU A 364 -34.17 -5.32 37.50
C GLU A 364 -34.42 -6.48 36.56
N ILE A 365 -34.65 -7.67 37.12
CA ILE A 365 -34.91 -8.89 36.37
C ILE A 365 -36.33 -9.35 36.67
N LEU A 366 -37.10 -9.64 35.63
CA LEU A 366 -38.41 -10.27 35.75
C LEU A 366 -38.38 -11.62 35.05
N GLU A 367 -38.75 -12.68 35.76
CA GLU A 367 -38.91 -14.00 35.19
C GLU A 367 -40.27 -14.07 34.46
N PRO A 368 -40.39 -14.82 33.35
CA PRO A 368 -41.67 -15.01 32.68
C PRO A 368 -42.74 -15.57 33.61
N ALA A 369 -42.36 -16.44 34.56
CA ALA A 369 -43.27 -17.00 35.55
C ALA A 369 -43.98 -15.94 36.40
N ASP A 370 -43.34 -14.79 36.64
CA ASP A 370 -43.90 -13.68 37.40
C ASP A 370 -44.94 -12.88 36.58
N ILE A 371 -45.00 -13.12 35.26
CA ILE A 371 -45.81 -12.37 34.29
C ILE A 371 -46.98 -13.21 33.73
N LEU A 372 -46.87 -14.55 33.80
CA LEU A 372 -47.65 -15.47 32.95
C LEU A 372 -49.02 -15.85 33.51
N TRP A 373 -50.03 -15.06 33.15
CA TRP A 373 -51.34 -15.60 32.73
C TRP A 373 -51.73 -15.02 31.36
N GLY A 374 -51.45 -15.76 30.29
CA GLY A 374 -52.07 -15.55 28.96
C GLY A 374 -51.20 -14.99 27.82
N LYS A 375 -49.96 -14.54 28.06
CA LYS A 375 -49.05 -14.15 26.96
C LYS A 375 -48.34 -15.39 26.42
N ARG A 376 -48.52 -15.70 25.13
CA ARG A 376 -47.91 -16.89 24.50
C ARG A 376 -46.45 -16.68 24.08
N SER A 377 -46.00 -15.42 23.99
CA SER A 377 -44.67 -15.04 23.55
C SER A 377 -44.03 -13.93 24.38
N LEU A 378 -42.70 -13.95 24.40
CA LEU A 378 -41.82 -13.02 25.10
C LEU A 378 -40.99 -12.29 24.05
N SER A 379 -41.01 -10.95 24.04
CA SER A 379 -40.26 -10.16 23.06
C SER A 379 -39.48 -9.02 23.70
N GLY A 380 -38.32 -8.70 23.10
CA GLY A 380 -37.42 -7.63 23.55
C GLY A 380 -36.07 -7.70 22.83
N TYR A 381 -35.15 -6.78 23.16
CA TYR A 381 -33.79 -6.79 22.62
C TYR A 381 -33.00 -7.95 23.23
N SER A 382 -32.69 -8.95 22.43
CA SER A 382 -32.28 -10.26 22.94
C SER A 382 -30.76 -10.43 22.98
N ILE A 383 -30.18 -10.35 24.18
CA ILE A 383 -28.78 -10.66 24.46
C ILE A 383 -28.69 -12.12 24.90
N SER A 384 -28.22 -12.99 24.01
CA SER A 384 -28.08 -14.43 24.30
C SER A 384 -26.66 -14.76 24.75
N VAL A 385 -26.52 -15.26 25.96
CA VAL A 385 -25.26 -15.80 26.51
C VAL A 385 -25.29 -17.32 26.37
N TYR A 386 -24.23 -17.91 25.82
CA TYR A 386 -24.18 -19.35 25.52
C TYR A 386 -22.77 -19.94 25.66
N CYS A 387 -22.66 -21.26 25.60
CA CYS A 387 -21.39 -21.98 25.57
C CYS A 387 -21.11 -22.51 24.14
N PRO A 388 -20.09 -22.01 23.43
CA PRO A 388 -19.77 -22.47 22.08
C PRO A 388 -19.49 -23.98 22.02
N GLY A 389 -20.09 -24.66 21.05
CA GLY A 389 -19.91 -26.11 20.85
C GLY A 389 -20.58 -27.01 21.90
N LYS A 390 -21.40 -26.45 22.79
CA LYS A 390 -22.14 -27.19 23.82
C LYS A 390 -23.65 -27.03 23.63
N GLU A 391 -24.25 -27.88 22.79
CA GLU A 391 -25.69 -27.84 22.52
C GLU A 391 -26.55 -28.26 23.73
N ASP A 392 -25.98 -29.05 24.65
CA ASP A 392 -26.67 -29.52 25.86
C ASP A 392 -26.94 -28.39 26.87
N ILE A 393 -26.18 -27.29 26.80
CA ILE A 393 -26.33 -26.14 27.70
C ILE A 393 -27.32 -25.16 27.06
N THR A 394 -28.50 -25.03 27.67
CA THR A 394 -29.50 -24.08 27.19
C THR A 394 -29.01 -22.64 27.38
N PRO A 395 -28.94 -21.82 26.30
CA PRO A 395 -28.52 -20.42 26.40
C PRO A 395 -29.36 -19.61 27.38
N TYR A 396 -28.73 -18.65 28.03
CA TYR A 396 -29.42 -17.67 28.88
C TYR A 396 -29.67 -16.40 28.09
N ARG A 397 -30.92 -15.94 28.01
CA ARG A 397 -31.33 -14.83 27.16
C ARG A 397 -31.91 -13.70 28.00
N TYR A 398 -31.27 -12.54 27.92
CA TYR A 398 -31.80 -11.30 28.47
C TYR A 398 -32.57 -10.56 27.40
N LEU A 399 -33.87 -10.38 27.61
CA LEU A 399 -34.71 -9.48 26.84
C LEU A 399 -34.61 -8.10 27.47
N PHE A 400 -33.64 -7.32 27.01
CA PHE A 400 -33.45 -5.95 27.44
C PHE A 400 -34.60 -5.07 26.92
N LEU A 401 -35.14 -4.23 27.80
CA LEU A 401 -36.17 -3.26 27.48
C LEU A 401 -35.81 -1.89 28.06
N PRO A 402 -36.03 -0.80 27.30
CA PRO A 402 -35.96 0.54 27.84
C PRO A 402 -36.91 0.70 29.03
N LYS A 403 -36.59 1.65 29.93
CA LYS A 403 -37.33 1.84 31.18
C LYS A 403 -38.85 1.93 30.99
N GLU A 404 -39.32 2.71 30.01
CA GLU A 404 -40.74 2.91 29.76
C GLU A 404 -41.47 1.61 29.38
N ASP A 405 -40.85 0.78 28.54
CA ASP A 405 -41.41 -0.49 28.09
C ASP A 405 -41.35 -1.56 29.19
N PHE A 406 -40.28 -1.55 29.97
CA PHE A 406 -40.14 -2.42 31.13
C PHE A 406 -41.19 -2.09 32.21
N ASP A 407 -41.35 -0.81 32.55
CA ASP A 407 -42.35 -0.33 33.51
C ASP A 407 -43.77 -0.65 33.01
N ARG A 408 -44.04 -0.52 31.70
CA ARG A 408 -45.33 -0.90 31.11
C ARG A 408 -45.59 -2.40 31.26
N MET A 409 -44.59 -3.24 31.01
CA MET A 409 -44.67 -4.69 31.20
C MET A 409 -44.95 -5.05 32.67
N LYS A 410 -44.26 -4.39 33.60
CA LYS A 410 -44.40 -4.59 35.05
C LYS A 410 -45.73 -4.06 35.63
N ASN A 411 -46.20 -2.91 35.17
CA ASN A 411 -47.48 -2.37 35.65
C ASN A 411 -48.66 -3.19 35.12
N PHE A 412 -48.54 -3.77 33.92
CA PHE A 412 -49.55 -4.67 33.38
C PHE A 412 -49.67 -5.97 34.20
N THR A 413 -48.61 -6.40 34.89
CA THR A 413 -48.68 -7.48 35.87
C THR A 413 -49.35 -7.02 37.17
N ASP A 414 -48.97 -5.86 37.71
CA ASP A 414 -49.49 -5.36 38.99
C ASP A 414 -50.99 -5.01 38.96
N PHE A 415 -51.48 -4.40 37.87
CA PHE A 415 -52.90 -4.05 37.73
C PHE A 415 -53.84 -5.26 37.75
N ARG A 416 -53.37 -6.46 37.38
CA ARG A 416 -54.20 -7.67 37.41
C ARG A 416 -54.31 -8.29 38.79
N TYR A 417 -53.30 -8.11 39.67
CA TYR A 417 -53.42 -8.52 41.06
C TYR A 417 -54.53 -7.73 41.77
N PHE A 418 -54.74 -6.47 41.40
CA PHE A 418 -55.76 -5.59 42.00
C PHE A 418 -57.22 -5.86 41.57
N ILE A 419 -57.47 -6.64 40.52
CA ILE A 419 -58.83 -6.91 40.02
C ILE A 419 -59.42 -8.18 40.66
N TRP A 420 -58.60 -8.96 41.38
CA TRP A 420 -58.98 -10.27 41.94
C TRP A 420 -58.74 -10.41 43.45
N ASP A 421 -58.40 -9.32 44.13
CA ASP A 421 -58.65 -9.12 45.56
C ASP A 421 -59.93 -8.30 45.75
#